data_AF-A0A7W1LAE0-F1
#
_entry.id   AF-A0A7W1LAE0-F1
#
_cell.length_a   1.000
_cell.length_b   1.000
_cell.length_c   1.000
_cell.angle_alpha   90.00
_cell.angle_beta   90.00
_cell.angle_gamma   90.00
#
_symmetry.space_group_name_H-M   'P 1'
#
loop_
_entity.id
_entity.type
_entity.pdbx_description
1 polymer ?
#
loop_
_entity_poly.entity_id
_entity_poly.type
_entity_poly.pdbx_seq_one_letter_code
_entity_poly.pdbx_strand_id
1 'polypeptide(L)'
;DEDKERFDFGGEIIPSAIKKLNVQAHLFKDYWEDIGTIRSFYQANLDLASPLPKFDFFNTEAPIYTRSRYLPPSKVHACDIDNSMISEGCILNGMYARNSIIGLRSRIDENTTIENSIVMGADIFESFEEIKQNVSRGKPHIGIGQNSVVRRAIIDKNARIGSNVRLINQHNVETAEAENGCWFIREGIIIVPKTAMIPDGTVI
;
A
#
# COMPACT_ATOMS: atom_id res chain seq x y z
N ASP A 1 3.39 45.25 20.08
CA ASP A 1 3.93 44.01 19.50
C ASP A 1 2.82 43.00 19.23
N GLU A 2 1.79 43.44 18.53
CA GLU A 2 0.67 42.60 18.06
C GLU A 2 0.84 42.38 16.56
N ASP A 3 0.47 41.18 16.09
CA ASP A 3 0.54 40.68 14.72
C ASP A 3 1.89 40.09 14.24
N LYS A 4 2.34 39.04 14.93
CA LYS A 4 2.94 37.90 14.20
C LYS A 4 1.86 36.86 13.99
N GLU A 5 1.46 36.64 12.74
CA GLU A 5 0.62 35.50 12.37
C GLU A 5 1.29 34.21 12.86
N ARG A 6 0.55 33.44 13.65
CA ARG A 6 0.97 32.13 14.16
C ARG A 6 0.30 31.07 13.33
N PHE A 7 1.08 30.13 12.82
CA PHE A 7 0.60 29.14 11.85
C PHE A 7 0.58 27.73 12.41
N ASP A 8 1.37 27.43 13.45
CA ASP A 8 1.45 26.08 14.03
C ASP A 8 0.68 25.96 15.35
N PHE A 9 -0.28 25.04 15.37
CA PHE A 9 -1.10 24.79 16.55
C PHE A 9 -0.28 24.25 17.72
N GLY A 10 0.62 23.30 17.45
CA GLY A 10 1.40 22.61 18.48
C GLY A 10 2.55 23.45 19.03
N GLY A 11 3.34 24.08 18.14
CA GLY A 11 4.54 24.83 18.48
C GLY A 11 4.31 26.27 18.93
N GLU A 12 3.19 26.91 18.53
CA GLU A 12 2.99 28.34 18.79
C GLU A 12 1.70 28.63 19.56
N ILE A 13 0.56 28.11 19.09
CA ILE A 13 -0.76 28.46 19.63
C ILE A 13 -0.94 27.86 21.03
N ILE A 14 -0.75 26.55 21.20
CA ILE A 14 -0.91 25.87 22.50
C ILE A 14 0.05 26.44 23.56
N PRO A 15 1.37 26.59 23.31
CA PRO A 15 2.28 27.18 24.30
C PRO A 15 1.90 28.60 24.71
N SER A 16 1.34 29.41 23.81
CA SER A 16 0.84 30.73 24.17
C SER A 16 -0.49 30.69 24.91
N ALA A 17 -1.38 29.75 24.58
CA ALA A 17 -2.67 29.61 25.24
C ALA A 17 -2.51 29.18 26.70
N ILE A 18 -1.56 28.27 26.99
CA ILE A 18 -1.23 27.84 28.37
C ILE A 18 -0.91 29.03 29.29
N LYS A 19 -0.32 30.11 28.75
CA LYS A 19 0.01 31.31 29.52
C LYS A 19 -1.18 32.22 29.83
N LYS A 20 -2.27 32.13 29.04
CA LYS A 20 -3.38 33.10 29.06
C LYS A 20 -4.74 32.47 29.38
N LEU A 21 -4.90 31.17 29.21
CA LEU A 21 -6.17 30.46 29.23
C LEU A 21 -6.07 29.18 30.08
N ASN A 22 -7.22 28.63 30.43
CA ASN A 22 -7.32 27.36 31.13
C ASN A 22 -7.16 26.18 30.14
N VAL A 23 -5.92 25.72 29.96
CA VAL A 23 -5.58 24.56 29.12
C VAL A 23 -5.46 23.32 29.99
N GLN A 24 -6.18 22.25 29.64
CA GLN A 24 -6.23 20.99 30.39
C GLN A 24 -5.75 19.83 29.52
N ALA A 25 -5.12 18.83 30.16
CA ALA A 25 -4.72 17.60 29.49
C ALA A 25 -5.86 16.56 29.56
N HIS A 26 -6.06 15.82 28.47
CA HIS A 26 -6.96 14.67 28.42
C HIS A 26 -6.13 13.41 28.14
N LEU A 27 -6.24 12.41 29.02
CA LEU A 27 -5.47 11.18 28.91
C LEU A 27 -6.15 10.19 27.96
N PHE A 28 -5.48 9.85 26.86
CA PHE A 28 -5.86 8.79 25.94
C PHE A 28 -4.96 7.56 26.16
N LYS A 29 -5.52 6.35 26.17
CA LYS A 29 -4.80 5.11 26.51
C LYS A 29 -4.92 3.99 25.47
N ASP A 30 -5.77 4.17 24.47
CA ASP A 30 -6.02 3.14 23.47
C ASP A 30 -5.01 3.24 22.32
N TYR A 31 -5.19 2.42 21.29
CA TYR A 31 -4.30 2.39 20.13
C TYR A 31 -4.23 3.76 19.44
N TRP A 32 -2.99 4.23 19.25
CA TRP A 32 -2.65 5.37 18.43
C TRP A 32 -1.27 5.14 17.80
N GLU A 33 -1.16 5.34 16.51
CA GLU A 33 0.08 5.18 15.76
C GLU A 33 0.23 6.34 14.77
N ASP A 34 1.40 6.99 14.76
CA ASP A 34 1.72 8.03 13.78
C ASP A 34 2.20 7.38 12.47
N ILE A 35 1.32 7.39 11.47
CA ILE A 35 1.60 6.84 10.12
C ILE A 35 2.22 7.86 9.17
N GLY A 36 2.87 8.92 9.68
CA GLY A 36 3.53 9.96 8.90
C GLY A 36 4.85 9.57 8.21
N THR A 37 5.42 8.39 8.52
CA THR A 37 6.64 7.86 7.89
C THR A 37 6.33 6.64 7.02
N ILE A 38 7.21 6.31 6.07
CA ILE A 38 7.03 5.12 5.22
C ILE A 38 7.01 3.85 6.06
N ARG A 39 7.95 3.71 7.00
CA ARG A 39 8.03 2.54 7.88
C ARG A 39 6.80 2.40 8.78
N SER A 40 6.34 3.48 9.42
CA SER A 40 5.17 3.40 10.31
C SER A 40 3.89 3.12 9.52
N PHE A 41 3.69 3.76 8.36
CA PHE A 41 2.60 3.44 7.45
C PHE A 41 2.62 1.97 7.04
N TYR A 42 3.78 1.47 6.59
CA TYR A 42 3.95 0.09 6.16
C TYR A 42 3.64 -0.91 7.28
N GLN A 43 4.21 -0.70 8.47
CA GLN A 43 4.06 -1.62 9.59
C GLN A 43 2.63 -1.63 10.13
N ALA A 44 2.00 -0.47 10.25
CA ALA A 44 0.61 -0.35 10.71
C ALA A 44 -0.36 -1.03 9.75
N ASN A 45 -0.14 -0.94 8.43
CA ASN A 45 -0.98 -1.61 7.44
C ASN A 45 -0.79 -3.13 7.43
N LEU A 46 0.45 -3.63 7.51
CA LEU A 46 0.67 -5.08 7.57
C LEU A 46 0.12 -5.71 8.86
N ASP A 47 0.16 -4.98 9.98
CA ASP A 47 -0.42 -5.43 11.24
C ASP A 47 -1.91 -5.75 11.13
N LEU A 48 -2.65 -5.09 10.22
CA LEU A 48 -4.06 -5.37 9.98
C LEU A 48 -4.33 -6.81 9.51
N ALA A 49 -3.35 -7.46 8.86
CA ALA A 49 -3.45 -8.85 8.43
C ALA A 49 -3.11 -9.86 9.54
N SER A 50 -2.61 -9.40 10.69
CA SER A 50 -2.35 -10.23 11.86
C SER A 50 -3.64 -10.92 12.34
N PRO A 51 -3.57 -12.12 12.93
CA PRO A 51 -4.72 -12.75 13.56
C PRO A 51 -5.30 -11.91 14.71
N LEU A 52 -4.45 -11.10 15.34
CA LEU A 52 -4.82 -10.14 16.38
C LEU A 52 -4.16 -8.79 16.03
N PRO A 53 -4.80 -7.95 15.20
CA PRO A 53 -4.29 -6.64 14.86
C PRO A 53 -4.42 -5.70 16.06
N LYS A 54 -3.52 -4.73 16.18
CA LYS A 54 -3.59 -3.70 17.22
C LYS A 54 -4.75 -2.73 16.99
N PHE A 55 -5.11 -2.52 15.72
CA PHE A 55 -6.26 -1.73 15.30
C PHE A 55 -7.29 -2.62 14.62
N ASP A 56 -8.54 -2.57 15.10
CA ASP A 56 -9.61 -3.45 14.64
C ASP A 56 -10.60 -2.72 13.72
N PHE A 57 -10.56 -3.03 12.42
CA PHE A 57 -11.57 -2.58 11.44
C PHE A 57 -12.91 -3.32 11.56
N PHE A 58 -12.98 -4.44 12.29
CA PHE A 58 -14.17 -5.25 12.47
C PHE A 58 -15.03 -4.83 13.67
N ASN A 59 -14.64 -3.76 14.38
CA ASN A 59 -15.45 -3.22 15.47
C ASN A 59 -16.80 -2.69 14.95
N THR A 60 -17.88 -3.40 15.27
CA THR A 60 -19.25 -3.06 14.85
C THR A 60 -19.87 -1.92 15.65
N GLU A 61 -19.34 -1.59 16.84
CA GLU A 61 -19.83 -0.49 17.67
C GLU A 61 -19.31 0.87 17.18
N ALA A 62 -18.11 0.88 16.59
CA ALA A 62 -17.46 2.06 16.04
C ALA A 62 -16.80 1.77 14.67
N PRO A 63 -17.60 1.46 13.63
CA PRO A 63 -17.06 1.07 12.33
C PRO A 63 -16.39 2.24 11.61
N ILE A 64 -15.32 1.93 10.85
CA ILE A 64 -14.69 2.88 9.94
C ILE A 64 -15.38 2.83 8.58
N TYR A 65 -15.97 3.94 8.18
CA TYR A 65 -16.67 4.05 6.91
C TYR A 65 -15.74 4.43 5.75
N THR A 66 -16.08 3.96 4.55
CA THR A 66 -15.48 4.37 3.28
C THR A 66 -16.55 4.47 2.21
N ARG A 67 -16.19 4.94 1.02
CA ARG A 67 -17.10 5.00 -0.13
C ARG A 67 -17.58 3.60 -0.50
N SER A 68 -18.90 3.39 -0.56
CA SER A 68 -19.49 2.18 -1.15
C SER A 68 -19.21 2.14 -2.66
N ARG A 69 -18.54 1.09 -3.14
CA ARG A 69 -18.10 0.94 -4.54
C ARG A 69 -18.87 -0.10 -5.32
N TYR A 70 -19.65 -0.97 -4.65
CA TYR A 70 -20.37 -2.09 -5.25
C TYR A 70 -19.47 -2.97 -6.14
N LEU A 71 -18.23 -3.21 -5.70
CA LEU A 71 -17.34 -4.10 -6.43
C LEU A 71 -17.79 -5.56 -6.25
N PRO A 72 -17.55 -6.42 -7.26
CA PRO A 72 -17.87 -7.83 -7.14
C PRO A 72 -16.99 -8.50 -6.07
N PRO A 73 -17.37 -9.69 -5.59
CA PRO A 73 -16.48 -10.54 -4.81
C PRO A 73 -15.17 -10.82 -5.54
N SER A 74 -14.09 -10.96 -4.79
CA SER A 74 -12.78 -11.29 -5.34
C SER A 74 -12.74 -12.71 -5.91
N LYS A 75 -12.14 -12.85 -7.09
CA LYS A 75 -11.89 -14.13 -7.74
C LYS A 75 -10.51 -14.62 -7.32
N VAL A 76 -10.48 -15.80 -6.73
CA VAL A 76 -9.25 -16.46 -6.26
C VAL A 76 -9.19 -17.83 -6.91
N HIS A 77 -8.17 -18.06 -7.74
CA HIS A 77 -7.98 -19.31 -8.46
C HIS A 77 -6.58 -19.87 -8.19
N ALA A 78 -6.48 -21.09 -7.67
CA ALA A 78 -5.21 -21.78 -7.41
C ALA A 78 -4.18 -20.95 -6.62
N CYS A 79 -4.64 -20.18 -5.63
CA CYS A 79 -3.76 -19.35 -4.80
C CYS A 79 -3.48 -20.01 -3.45
N ASP A 80 -2.32 -19.71 -2.87
CA ASP A 80 -1.95 -20.02 -1.49
C ASP A 80 -1.74 -18.71 -0.74
N ILE A 81 -2.57 -18.44 0.26
CA ILE A 81 -2.69 -17.13 0.91
C ILE A 81 -2.66 -17.34 2.42
N ASP A 82 -1.59 -16.87 3.05
CA ASP A 82 -1.33 -16.99 4.48
C ASP A 82 -1.20 -15.61 5.12
N ASN A 83 -1.81 -15.42 6.31
CA ASN A 83 -1.69 -14.20 7.10
C ASN A 83 -1.86 -12.90 6.27
N SER A 84 -2.87 -12.84 5.40
CA SER A 84 -3.01 -11.76 4.41
C SER A 84 -4.47 -11.34 4.26
N MET A 85 -4.70 -10.07 3.90
CA MET A 85 -6.04 -9.54 3.62
C MET A 85 -6.26 -9.36 2.12
N ILE A 86 -7.46 -9.72 1.64
CA ILE A 86 -7.87 -9.52 0.25
C ILE A 86 -9.10 -8.61 0.24
N SER A 87 -8.97 -7.46 -0.41
CA SER A 87 -10.07 -6.50 -0.60
C SER A 87 -11.02 -6.94 -1.72
N GLU A 88 -12.13 -6.24 -1.88
CA GLU A 88 -13.14 -6.45 -2.93
C GLU A 88 -12.60 -6.31 -4.38
N GLY A 89 -13.22 -7.05 -5.30
CA GLY A 89 -12.96 -6.94 -6.74
C GLY A 89 -11.60 -7.45 -7.23
N CYS A 90 -10.84 -8.21 -6.45
CA CYS A 90 -9.54 -8.72 -6.88
C CYS A 90 -9.67 -9.87 -7.89
N ILE A 91 -8.67 -10.04 -8.76
CA ILE A 91 -8.51 -11.16 -9.70
C ILE A 91 -7.12 -11.76 -9.44
N LEU A 92 -7.08 -12.88 -8.72
CA LEU A 92 -5.86 -13.55 -8.29
C LEU A 92 -5.79 -14.93 -8.92
N ASN A 93 -4.73 -15.21 -9.67
CA ASN A 93 -4.55 -16.48 -10.38
C ASN A 93 -3.18 -17.07 -10.01
N GLY A 94 -3.14 -18.30 -9.49
CA GLY A 94 -1.90 -19.07 -9.35
C GLY A 94 -0.81 -18.41 -8.50
N MET A 95 -1.16 -17.54 -7.54
CA MET A 95 -0.20 -16.71 -6.80
C MET A 95 -0.09 -17.13 -5.33
N TYR A 96 1.07 -16.81 -4.75
CA TYR A 96 1.36 -16.98 -3.34
C TYR A 96 1.38 -15.61 -2.65
N ALA A 97 0.69 -15.49 -1.51
CA ALA A 97 0.74 -14.29 -0.69
C ALA A 97 0.97 -14.64 0.78
N ARG A 98 1.92 -13.94 1.43
CA ARG A 98 2.17 -14.06 2.87
C ARG A 98 2.36 -12.71 3.53
N ASN A 99 1.74 -12.51 4.70
CA ASN A 99 1.89 -11.28 5.50
C ASN A 99 1.69 -10.02 4.65
N SER A 100 0.61 -9.98 3.86
CA SER A 100 0.42 -8.97 2.82
C SER A 100 -1.00 -8.43 2.77
N ILE A 101 -1.13 -7.21 2.26
CA ILE A 101 -2.43 -6.56 2.01
C ILE A 101 -2.63 -6.46 0.51
N ILE A 102 -3.68 -7.09 -0.01
CA ILE A 102 -4.09 -7.02 -1.41
C ILE A 102 -5.32 -6.10 -1.51
N GLY A 103 -5.07 -4.88 -1.97
CA GLY A 103 -6.04 -3.81 -2.10
C GLY A 103 -7.04 -4.03 -3.24
N LEU A 104 -8.10 -3.22 -3.24
CA LEU A 104 -9.24 -3.37 -4.14
C LEU A 104 -8.83 -3.42 -5.63
N ARG A 105 -9.55 -4.23 -6.43
CA ARG A 105 -9.32 -4.38 -7.87
C ARG A 105 -7.92 -4.88 -8.28
N SER A 106 -7.14 -5.41 -7.34
CA SER A 106 -5.83 -5.95 -7.67
C SER A 106 -5.96 -7.10 -8.67
N ARG A 107 -5.11 -7.07 -9.71
CA ARG A 107 -4.90 -8.20 -10.61
C ARG A 107 -3.49 -8.73 -10.41
N ILE A 108 -3.37 -10.01 -10.08
CA ILE A 108 -2.09 -10.67 -9.85
C ILE A 108 -2.10 -11.99 -10.62
N ASP A 109 -1.17 -12.09 -11.57
CA ASP A 109 -1.07 -13.21 -12.50
C ASP A 109 -0.21 -14.36 -11.92
N GLU A 110 -0.21 -15.49 -12.63
CA GLU A 110 0.30 -16.79 -12.17
C GLU A 110 1.77 -16.81 -11.74
N ASN A 111 2.10 -17.73 -10.84
CA ASN A 111 3.44 -17.95 -10.30
C ASN A 111 4.06 -16.70 -9.65
N THR A 112 3.23 -15.77 -9.20
CA THR A 112 3.68 -14.55 -8.53
C THR A 112 3.74 -14.76 -7.01
N THR A 113 4.79 -14.25 -6.38
CA THR A 113 5.00 -14.28 -4.92
C THR A 113 4.90 -12.88 -4.35
N ILE A 114 4.00 -12.66 -3.39
CA ILE A 114 3.82 -11.40 -2.67
C ILE A 114 4.08 -11.64 -1.18
N GLU A 115 5.16 -11.12 -0.64
CA GLU A 115 5.51 -11.33 0.77
C GLU A 115 5.80 -10.01 1.47
N ASN A 116 5.25 -9.83 2.68
CA ASN A 116 5.46 -8.63 3.47
C ASN A 116 5.18 -7.37 2.65
N SER A 117 4.06 -7.31 1.91
CA SER A 117 3.86 -6.25 0.93
C SER A 117 2.45 -5.71 0.94
N ILE A 118 2.32 -4.45 0.57
CA ILE A 118 1.05 -3.75 0.43
C ILE A 118 0.85 -3.46 -1.04
N VAL A 119 -0.13 -4.11 -1.65
CA VAL A 119 -0.60 -3.79 -3.00
C VAL A 119 -1.83 -2.90 -2.84
N MET A 120 -1.72 -1.61 -3.12
CA MET A 120 -2.84 -0.67 -2.94
C MET A 120 -4.00 -0.91 -3.92
N GLY A 121 -3.75 -1.66 -5.00
CA GLY A 121 -4.75 -2.07 -5.96
C GLY A 121 -4.94 -1.10 -7.13
N ALA A 122 -6.18 -0.96 -7.59
CA ALA A 122 -6.48 -0.13 -8.75
C ALA A 122 -7.76 0.69 -8.60
N ASP A 123 -7.74 1.87 -9.22
CA ASP A 123 -8.91 2.75 -9.34
C ASP A 123 -9.91 2.22 -10.38
N ILE A 124 -9.42 1.48 -11.39
CA ILE A 124 -10.19 0.97 -12.53
C ILE A 124 -9.83 -0.49 -12.86
N PHE A 125 -10.72 -1.19 -13.56
CA PHE A 125 -10.37 -2.43 -14.26
C PHE A 125 -9.97 -2.10 -15.70
N GLU A 126 -9.03 -2.85 -16.26
CA GLU A 126 -8.81 -2.89 -17.70
C GLU A 126 -9.63 -4.01 -18.31
N SER A 127 -10.35 -3.70 -19.40
CA SER A 127 -10.98 -4.70 -20.25
C SER A 127 -9.95 -5.62 -20.89
N PHE A 128 -10.39 -6.78 -21.36
CA PHE A 128 -9.51 -7.75 -22.02
C PHE A 128 -8.89 -7.17 -23.31
N GLU A 129 -9.65 -6.37 -24.05
CA GLU A 129 -9.22 -5.66 -25.25
C GLU A 129 -8.14 -4.62 -24.93
N GLU A 130 -8.33 -3.82 -23.89
CA GLU A 130 -7.34 -2.83 -23.45
C GLU A 130 -6.04 -3.50 -22.99
N ILE A 131 -6.13 -4.60 -22.24
CA ILE A 131 -4.97 -5.37 -21.82
C ILE A 131 -4.19 -5.87 -23.04
N LYS A 132 -4.87 -6.49 -24.01
CA LYS A 132 -4.23 -6.96 -25.25
C LYS A 132 -3.55 -5.84 -26.02
N GLN A 133 -4.19 -4.69 -26.13
CA GLN A 133 -3.64 -3.51 -26.83
C GLN A 133 -2.43 -2.91 -26.09
N ASN A 134 -2.46 -2.88 -24.76
CA ASN A 134 -1.34 -2.39 -23.96
C ASN A 134 -0.15 -3.35 -24.07
N VAL A 135 -0.38 -4.65 -23.89
CA VAL A 135 0.67 -5.68 -23.97
C VAL A 135 1.31 -5.70 -25.37
N SER A 136 0.53 -5.57 -26.45
CA SER A 136 1.09 -5.52 -27.81
C SER A 136 1.96 -4.27 -28.08
N ARG A 137 1.83 -3.24 -27.25
CA ARG A 137 2.66 -2.02 -27.28
C ARG A 137 3.78 -2.04 -26.24
N GLY A 138 4.05 -3.19 -25.61
CA GLY A 138 5.07 -3.33 -24.58
C GLY A 138 4.72 -2.68 -23.24
N LYS A 139 3.43 -2.40 -22.99
CA LYS A 139 2.93 -1.83 -21.74
C LYS A 139 2.21 -2.93 -20.93
N PRO A 140 2.74 -3.35 -19.76
CA PRO A 140 2.07 -4.34 -18.93
C PRO A 140 0.67 -3.88 -18.50
N HIS A 141 -0.20 -4.82 -18.16
CA HIS A 141 -1.50 -4.49 -17.57
C HIS A 141 -1.33 -3.86 -16.17
N ILE A 142 -2.37 -3.19 -15.68
CA ILE A 142 -2.46 -2.74 -14.30
C ILE A 142 -2.45 -3.97 -13.39
N GLY A 143 -1.59 -3.95 -12.38
CA GLY A 143 -1.36 -5.07 -11.48
C GLY A 143 0.02 -5.66 -11.64
N ILE A 144 0.13 -6.96 -11.34
CA ILE A 144 1.40 -7.68 -11.27
C ILE A 144 1.40 -8.84 -12.24
N GLY A 145 2.33 -8.79 -13.21
CA GLY A 145 2.52 -9.81 -14.23
C GLY A 145 3.15 -11.09 -13.66
N GLN A 146 2.98 -12.17 -14.42
CA GLN A 146 3.36 -13.53 -14.05
C GLN A 146 4.84 -13.69 -13.67
N ASN A 147 5.13 -14.74 -12.89
CA ASN A 147 6.47 -15.14 -12.45
C ASN A 147 7.23 -14.04 -11.68
N SER A 148 6.52 -13.08 -11.09
CA SER A 148 7.13 -11.96 -10.38
C SER A 148 7.27 -12.23 -8.89
N VAL A 149 8.25 -11.60 -8.25
CA VAL A 149 8.49 -11.70 -6.81
C VAL A 149 8.51 -10.30 -6.22
N VAL A 150 7.61 -10.04 -5.29
CA VAL A 150 7.49 -8.76 -4.58
C VAL A 150 7.66 -9.01 -3.09
N ARG A 151 8.71 -8.42 -2.51
CA ARG A 151 9.06 -8.56 -1.10
C ARG A 151 9.28 -7.20 -0.47
N ARG A 152 8.67 -6.97 0.70
CA ARG A 152 8.87 -5.73 1.48
C ARG A 152 8.64 -4.48 0.63
N ALA A 153 7.47 -4.43 -0.01
CA ALA A 153 7.15 -3.37 -0.96
C ALA A 153 5.77 -2.75 -0.74
N ILE A 154 5.64 -1.50 -1.15
CA ILE A 154 4.38 -0.79 -1.33
C ILE A 154 4.19 -0.57 -2.83
N ILE A 155 3.18 -1.21 -3.41
CA ILE A 155 2.79 -1.06 -4.81
C ILE A 155 1.55 -0.16 -4.84
N ASP A 156 1.75 1.11 -5.21
CA ASP A 156 0.68 2.10 -5.24
C ASP A 156 -0.25 1.89 -6.45
N LYS A 157 -1.35 2.64 -6.47
CA LYS A 157 -2.50 2.39 -7.33
C LYS A 157 -2.14 2.44 -8.80
N ASN A 158 -2.76 1.54 -9.57
CA ASN A 158 -2.64 1.50 -11.02
C ASN A 158 -1.20 1.26 -11.53
N ALA A 159 -0.28 0.82 -10.66
CA ALA A 159 1.05 0.42 -11.08
C ALA A 159 0.98 -0.77 -12.05
N ARG A 160 1.98 -0.86 -12.92
CA ARG A 160 2.10 -1.87 -13.98
C ARG A 160 3.41 -2.59 -13.80
N ILE A 161 3.38 -3.69 -13.06
CA ILE A 161 4.55 -4.54 -12.86
C ILE A 161 4.57 -5.60 -13.95
N GLY A 162 5.63 -5.61 -14.75
CA GLY A 162 5.83 -6.58 -15.83
C GLY A 162 5.98 -8.02 -15.35
N SER A 163 6.19 -8.91 -16.31
CA SER A 163 6.46 -10.33 -16.04
C SER A 163 7.92 -10.55 -15.61
N ASN A 164 8.16 -11.55 -14.78
CA ASN A 164 9.50 -11.93 -14.29
C ASN A 164 10.20 -10.80 -13.52
N VAL A 165 9.45 -9.87 -12.92
CA VAL A 165 10.01 -8.77 -12.12
C VAL A 165 10.37 -9.27 -10.71
N ARG A 166 11.49 -8.80 -10.16
CA ARG A 166 11.93 -9.11 -8.79
C ARG A 166 12.15 -7.82 -8.01
N LEU A 167 11.17 -7.46 -7.19
CA LEU A 167 11.26 -6.37 -6.22
C LEU A 167 11.69 -6.97 -4.88
N ILE A 168 12.99 -7.08 -4.63
CA ILE A 168 13.52 -7.85 -3.49
C ILE A 168 14.57 -7.11 -2.67
N ASN A 169 15.11 -5.98 -3.14
CA ASN A 169 16.13 -5.18 -2.47
C ASN A 169 17.26 -6.07 -1.94
N GLN A 170 17.86 -6.87 -2.83
CA GLN A 170 18.78 -7.96 -2.46
C GLN A 170 20.02 -7.49 -1.66
N HIS A 171 20.37 -6.21 -1.80
CA HIS A 171 21.51 -5.60 -1.12
C HIS A 171 21.13 -4.87 0.18
N ASN A 172 19.87 -4.96 0.62
CA ASN A 172 19.35 -4.28 1.81
C ASN A 172 19.67 -2.77 1.83
N VAL A 173 19.46 -2.10 0.70
CA VAL A 173 19.66 -0.66 0.58
C VAL A 173 18.59 0.06 1.39
N GLU A 174 18.97 1.08 2.18
CA GLU A 174 18.01 1.86 2.98
C GLU A 174 17.32 2.95 2.16
N THR A 175 18.06 3.63 1.28
CA THR A 175 17.53 4.70 0.43
C THR A 175 18.15 4.63 -0.96
N ALA A 176 17.29 4.56 -1.98
CA ALA A 176 17.65 4.64 -3.39
C ALA A 176 16.44 5.07 -4.22
N GLU A 177 16.63 5.40 -5.49
CA GLU A 177 15.54 5.70 -6.41
C GLU A 177 15.96 5.51 -7.86
N ALA A 178 14.98 5.25 -8.72
CA ALA A 178 15.17 5.25 -10.16
C ALA A 178 15.32 6.69 -10.67
N GLU A 179 16.20 6.91 -11.65
CA GLU A 179 16.37 8.23 -12.30
C GLU A 179 15.05 8.76 -12.90
N ASN A 180 14.21 7.86 -13.41
CA ASN A 180 12.91 8.18 -13.99
C ASN A 180 11.77 8.24 -12.95
N GLY A 181 12.08 8.04 -11.66
CA GLY A 181 11.10 8.03 -10.57
C GLY A 181 10.11 6.86 -10.59
N CYS A 182 10.36 5.78 -11.35
CA CYS A 182 9.43 4.65 -11.42
C CYS A 182 9.45 3.73 -10.19
N TRP A 183 10.46 3.87 -9.32
CA TRP A 183 10.50 3.25 -8.00
C TRP A 183 11.39 4.05 -7.05
N PHE A 184 11.15 3.86 -5.75
CA PHE A 184 11.95 4.38 -4.66
C PHE A 184 12.25 3.26 -3.67
N ILE A 185 13.32 3.39 -2.92
CA ILE A 185 13.55 2.67 -1.68
C ILE A 185 13.66 3.72 -0.59
N ARG A 186 12.87 3.56 0.49
CA ARG A 186 12.93 4.39 1.69
C ARG A 186 12.82 3.47 2.90
N GLU A 187 13.76 3.59 3.83
CA GLU A 187 13.80 2.75 5.04
C GLU A 187 13.83 1.23 4.73
N GLY A 188 14.47 0.88 3.62
CA GLY A 188 14.57 -0.50 3.12
C GLY A 188 13.29 -1.06 2.51
N ILE A 189 12.24 -0.24 2.34
CA ILE A 189 10.96 -0.61 1.73
C ILE A 189 10.94 -0.12 0.28
N ILE A 190 10.66 -1.02 -0.67
CA ILE A 190 10.49 -0.66 -2.08
C ILE A 190 9.13 0.02 -2.24
N ILE A 191 9.07 1.11 -2.98
CA ILE A 191 7.84 1.85 -3.28
C ILE A 191 7.74 1.98 -4.79
N VAL A 192 6.68 1.43 -5.37
CA VAL A 192 6.31 1.67 -6.77
C VAL A 192 5.19 2.70 -6.79
N PRO A 193 5.43 3.94 -7.29
CA PRO A 193 4.45 5.00 -7.27
C PRO A 193 3.20 4.72 -8.11
N LYS A 194 2.15 5.49 -7.84
CA LYS A 194 0.92 5.47 -8.62
C LYS A 194 1.21 5.56 -10.11
N THR A 195 0.59 4.69 -10.90
CA THR A 195 0.73 4.60 -12.37
C THR A 195 2.13 4.29 -12.90
N ALA A 196 3.13 4.05 -12.05
CA ALA A 196 4.47 3.70 -12.49
C ALA A 196 4.49 2.36 -13.21
N MET A 197 5.45 2.21 -14.12
CA MET A 197 5.66 1.00 -14.91
C MET A 197 7.02 0.43 -14.60
N ILE A 198 7.04 -0.85 -14.22
CA ILE A 198 8.25 -1.64 -14.04
C ILE A 198 8.32 -2.64 -15.19
N PRO A 199 9.31 -2.52 -16.11
CA PRO A 199 9.44 -3.40 -17.26
C PRO A 199 9.66 -4.87 -16.90
N ASP A 200 9.32 -5.77 -17.80
CA ASP A 200 9.57 -7.20 -17.66
C ASP A 200 11.04 -7.50 -17.32
N GLY A 201 11.27 -8.47 -16.43
CA GLY A 201 12.60 -8.92 -16.03
C GLY A 201 13.37 -7.96 -15.12
N THR A 202 12.80 -6.81 -14.74
CA THR A 202 13.47 -5.83 -13.87
C THR A 202 13.76 -6.44 -12.49
N VAL A 203 14.96 -6.17 -11.96
CA VAL A 203 15.36 -6.55 -10.60
C VAL A 203 15.72 -5.28 -9.82
N ILE A 204 15.11 -5.10 -8.66
CA ILE A 204 15.31 -3.98 -7.73
C ILE A 204 15.66 -4.54 -6.36
#